data_AF-A0A8H9WGM8-F1
#
_entry.id   AF-A0A8H9WGM8-F1
#
_cell.length_a   1.000
_cell.length_b   1.000
_cell.length_c   1.000
_cell.angle_alpha   90.00
_cell.angle_beta   90.00
_cell.angle_gamma   90.00
#
_symmetry.space_group_name_H-M   'P 1'
#
loop_
_entity.id
_entity.type
_entity.pdbx_description
1 polymer ?
#
loop_
_entity_poly.entity_id
_entity_poly.type
_entity_poly.pdbx_seq_one_letter_code
_entity_poly.pdbx_strand_id
1 'polypeptide(L)'
;MGITVERHTHMHVEEGVQCLWENHHKVNIEYAKYIGFFLIALGVIGIPYAGEQFLFFVLSPLQNAGHIVSGMFLLASVLLFDSSYARMANQVVGPLCIIIAAYGLSDMTPVTTLLSLNTGEILFYMFFGMATAYVGWGKDLSHLKHWWP
;
A
#
# COMPACT_ATOMS: atom_id res chain seq x y z
N MET A 1 -3.12 -43.41 -41.39
CA MET A 1 -2.23 -42.23 -41.52
C MET A 1 -3.15 -41.03 -41.58
N GLY A 2 -3.54 -40.45 -40.45
CA GLY A 2 -2.66 -39.62 -39.65
C GLY A 2 -2.74 -38.18 -40.15
N ILE A 3 -3.92 -37.57 -40.03
CA ILE A 3 -4.15 -36.14 -40.25
C ILE A 3 -3.52 -35.39 -39.08
N THR A 4 -2.25 -35.01 -39.20
CA THR A 4 -1.63 -34.07 -38.27
C THR A 4 -1.98 -32.67 -38.71
N VAL A 5 -3.07 -32.16 -38.15
CA VAL A 5 -3.38 -30.74 -38.08
C VAL A 5 -2.19 -30.06 -37.37
N GLU A 6 -1.49 -29.17 -38.06
CA GLU A 6 -0.62 -28.18 -37.44
C GLU A 6 -1.46 -27.36 -36.46
N ARG A 7 -1.43 -27.75 -35.18
CA ARG A 7 -2.02 -26.96 -34.12
C ARG A 7 -1.06 -25.80 -33.87
N HIS A 8 -1.31 -24.70 -34.58
CA HIS A 8 -0.96 -23.36 -34.10
C HIS A 8 -1.59 -23.17 -32.72
N THR A 9 -0.87 -23.58 -31.68
CA THR A 9 -1.19 -23.28 -30.29
C THR A 9 -0.07 -22.40 -29.73
N HIS A 10 0.11 -21.23 -30.34
CA HIS A 10 0.53 -20.05 -29.59
C HIS A 10 -0.70 -19.56 -28.82
N MET A 11 -1.12 -20.33 -27.82
CA MET A 11 -2.32 -20.05 -27.05
C MET A 11 -1.99 -18.99 -26.01
N HIS A 12 -2.32 -17.73 -26.32
CA HIS A 12 -2.76 -16.69 -25.37
C HIS A 12 -1.94 -16.46 -24.09
N VAL A 13 -0.62 -16.69 -24.08
CA VAL A 13 0.24 -16.31 -22.95
C VAL A 13 0.26 -14.78 -22.80
N GLU A 14 0.30 -14.05 -23.92
CA GLU A 14 0.26 -12.59 -23.92
C GLU A 14 -1.06 -12.03 -23.38
N GLU A 15 -2.21 -12.61 -23.73
CA GLU A 15 -3.51 -12.19 -23.19
C GLU A 15 -3.65 -12.51 -21.70
N GLY A 16 -3.12 -13.65 -21.23
CA GLY A 16 -3.09 -14.00 -19.82
C GLY A 16 -2.21 -13.05 -19.00
N VAL A 17 -1.03 -12.71 -19.51
CA VAL A 17 -0.11 -11.74 -18.89
C VAL A 17 -0.70 -10.33 -18.92
N GLN A 18 -1.31 -9.90 -20.04
CA GLN A 18 -1.95 -8.60 -20.15
C GLN A 18 -3.16 -8.48 -19.21
N CYS A 19 -3.99 -9.51 -19.10
CA CYS A 19 -5.13 -9.53 -18.17
C CYS A 19 -4.68 -9.50 -16.70
N LEU A 20 -3.63 -10.23 -16.33
CA LEU A 20 -3.05 -10.17 -14.98
C LEU A 20 -2.44 -8.80 -14.69
N TRP A 21 -1.73 -8.22 -15.66
CA TRP A 21 -1.13 -6.90 -15.60
C TRP A 21 -2.17 -5.78 -15.42
N GLU A 22 -3.22 -5.79 -16.23
CA GLU A 22 -4.33 -4.83 -16.15
C GLU A 22 -5.06 -4.93 -14.79
N ASN A 23 -5.34 -6.15 -14.32
CA ASN A 23 -5.96 -6.36 -13.02
C ASN A 23 -5.07 -5.88 -11.86
N HIS A 24 -3.78 -6.17 -11.90
CA HIS A 24 -2.84 -5.76 -10.86
C HIS A 24 -2.65 -4.24 -10.79
N HIS A 25 -2.63 -3.58 -11.94
CA HIS A 25 -2.59 -2.13 -12.02
C HIS A 25 -3.87 -1.48 -11.51
N LYS A 26 -5.02 -2.04 -11.86
CA LYS A 26 -6.32 -1.59 -11.34
C LYS A 26 -6.39 -1.73 -9.82
N VAL A 27 -5.92 -2.83 -9.26
CA VAL A 27 -5.88 -3.05 -7.80
C VAL A 27 -4.99 -2.01 -7.11
N ASN A 28 -3.80 -1.71 -7.65
CA ASN A 28 -2.92 -0.69 -7.05
C ASN A 28 -3.54 0.71 -7.09
N ILE A 29 -4.18 1.07 -8.20
CA ILE A 29 -4.89 2.35 -8.34
C ILE A 29 -6.07 2.43 -7.35
N GLU A 30 -6.95 1.43 -7.35
CA GLU A 30 -8.14 1.44 -6.52
C GLU A 30 -7.77 1.45 -5.04
N TYR A 31 -6.80 0.63 -4.64
CA TYR A 31 -6.30 0.60 -3.27
C TYR A 31 -5.71 1.96 -2.85
N ALA A 32 -4.79 2.52 -3.63
CA ALA A 32 -4.19 3.82 -3.33
C ALA A 32 -5.26 4.94 -3.25
N LYS A 33 -6.29 4.89 -4.11
CA LYS A 33 -7.41 5.83 -4.05
C LYS A 33 -8.19 5.72 -2.74
N TYR A 34 -8.70 4.54 -2.41
CA TYR A 34 -9.57 4.36 -1.24
C TYR A 34 -8.81 4.56 0.06
N ILE A 35 -7.60 4.05 0.15
CA ILE A 35 -6.73 4.24 1.31
C ILE A 35 -6.30 5.70 1.44
N GLY A 36 -5.98 6.38 0.32
CA GLY A 36 -5.66 7.80 0.33
C GLY A 36 -6.78 8.64 0.94
N PHE A 37 -8.03 8.40 0.52
CA PHE A 37 -9.20 9.04 1.12
C PHE A 37 -9.40 8.68 2.58
N PHE A 38 -9.25 7.40 2.94
CA PHE A 38 -9.40 6.94 4.33
C PHE A 38 -8.40 7.62 5.27
N LEU A 39 -7.12 7.74 4.87
CA LEU A 39 -6.09 8.40 5.67
C LEU A 39 -6.35 9.91 5.84
N ILE A 40 -6.78 10.59 4.76
CA ILE A 40 -7.17 12.00 4.87
C ILE A 40 -8.36 12.16 5.82
N ALA A 41 -9.40 11.32 5.69
CA ALA A 41 -10.56 11.37 6.55
C ALA A 41 -10.18 11.12 8.02
N LEU A 42 -9.35 10.10 8.29
CA LEU A 42 -8.85 9.80 9.62
C LEU A 42 -8.08 10.98 10.22
N GLY A 43 -7.16 11.59 9.47
CA GLY A 43 -6.39 12.73 9.93
C GLY A 43 -7.24 13.98 10.16
N VAL A 44 -8.19 14.30 9.27
CA VAL A 44 -9.08 15.46 9.40
C VAL A 44 -10.05 15.30 10.58
N ILE A 45 -10.68 14.12 10.71
CA ILE A 45 -11.58 13.82 11.83
C ILE A 45 -10.79 13.78 13.16
N GLY A 46 -9.51 13.41 13.12
CA GLY A 46 -8.65 13.39 14.30
C GLY A 46 -8.20 14.76 14.81
N ILE A 47 -8.24 15.83 14.00
CA ILE A 47 -7.78 17.18 14.40
C ILE A 47 -8.49 17.71 15.66
N PRO A 48 -9.83 17.66 15.78
CA PRO A 48 -10.53 18.18 16.97
C PRO A 48 -10.23 17.39 18.25
N TYR A 49 -9.73 16.16 18.12
CA TYR A 49 -9.42 15.26 19.24
C TYR A 49 -7.92 15.14 19.48
N ALA A 50 -7.12 16.08 18.97
CA ALA A 50 -5.67 16.00 19.06
C ALA A 50 -5.20 16.01 20.53
N GLY A 51 -4.52 14.95 20.96
CA GLY A 51 -4.11 14.76 22.36
C GLY A 51 -5.17 14.09 23.25
N GLU A 52 -6.35 13.77 22.71
CA GLU A 52 -7.39 12.97 23.36
C GLU A 52 -7.48 11.57 22.72
N GLN A 53 -8.17 10.65 23.40
CA GLN A 53 -8.44 9.32 22.84
C GLN A 53 -9.60 9.38 21.84
N PHE A 54 -9.34 9.07 20.57
CA PHE A 54 -10.34 8.99 19.51
C PHE A 54 -10.32 7.60 18.87
N LEU A 55 -11.44 6.86 18.91
CA LEU A 55 -11.56 5.50 18.35
C LEU A 55 -10.35 4.60 18.69
N PHE A 56 -9.86 4.66 19.93
CA PHE A 56 -8.69 3.93 20.47
C PHE A 56 -7.29 4.48 20.11
N PHE A 57 -7.19 5.58 19.35
CA PHE A 57 -5.95 6.27 19.00
C PHE A 57 -5.70 7.47 19.93
N VAL A 58 -4.44 7.82 20.18
CA VAL A 58 -4.05 9.12 20.77
C VAL A 58 -3.40 9.92 19.66
N LEU A 59 -4.22 10.46 18.77
CA LEU A 59 -3.74 11.14 17.57
C LEU A 59 -3.11 12.48 17.95
N SER A 60 -1.79 12.51 18.04
CA SER A 60 -1.05 13.76 18.13
C SER A 60 -1.26 14.60 16.85
N PRO A 61 -1.06 15.93 16.92
CA PRO A 61 -1.05 16.78 15.72
C PRO A 61 -0.10 16.28 14.62
N LEU A 62 1.03 15.67 15.02
CA LEU A 62 2.00 15.11 14.10
C LEU A 62 1.45 13.87 13.37
N GLN A 63 0.77 12.97 14.08
CA GLN A 63 0.12 11.80 13.46
C GLN A 63 -1.02 12.21 12.53
N ASN A 64 -1.85 13.18 12.94
CA ASN A 64 -2.90 13.73 12.07
C ASN A 64 -2.33 14.31 10.77
N ALA A 65 -1.26 15.11 10.87
CA ALA A 65 -0.55 15.64 9.72
C ALA A 65 0.05 14.51 8.85
N GLY A 66 0.64 13.49 9.49
CA GLY A 66 1.17 12.30 8.82
C GLY A 66 0.11 11.58 8.00
N HIS A 67 -1.07 11.30 8.58
CA HIS A 67 -2.18 10.67 7.87
C HIS A 67 -2.67 11.50 6.68
N ILE A 68 -2.84 12.82 6.86
CA ILE A 68 -3.27 13.71 5.77
C ILE A 68 -2.23 13.71 4.64
N VAL A 69 -0.95 13.91 4.96
CA VAL A 69 0.11 13.99 3.94
C VAL A 69 0.28 12.64 3.22
N SER A 70 0.30 11.52 3.94
CA SER A 70 0.37 10.19 3.33
C SER A 70 -0.84 9.90 2.46
N GLY A 71 -2.05 10.31 2.90
CA GLY A 71 -3.26 10.15 2.10
C GLY A 71 -3.25 11.01 0.83
N MET A 72 -2.81 12.27 0.93
CA MET A 72 -2.63 13.13 -0.24
C MET A 72 -1.59 12.58 -1.21
N PHE A 73 -0.48 12.02 -0.71
CA PHE A 73 0.55 11.40 -1.54
C PHE A 73 0.01 10.20 -2.32
N LEU A 74 -0.79 9.34 -1.68
CA LEU A 74 -1.44 8.20 -2.33
C LEU A 74 -2.50 8.65 -3.36
N LEU A 75 -3.26 9.71 -3.08
CA LEU A 75 -4.19 10.26 -4.08
C LEU A 75 -3.44 10.92 -5.25
N ALA A 76 -2.37 11.66 -4.98
CA ALA A 76 -1.58 12.34 -6.00
C ALA A 76 -0.89 11.32 -6.93
N SER A 77 -0.41 10.18 -6.41
CA SER A 77 0.18 9.12 -7.22
C SER A 77 -0.82 8.48 -8.19
N VAL A 78 -2.12 8.58 -7.91
CA VAL A 78 -3.19 8.10 -8.79
C VAL A 78 -3.72 9.19 -9.73
N LEU A 79 -3.85 10.43 -9.24
CA LEU A 79 -4.43 11.54 -10.01
C LEU A 79 -3.46 12.14 -11.03
N LEU A 80 -2.18 12.18 -10.70
CA LEU A 80 -1.15 12.84 -11.52
C LEU A 80 -0.30 11.85 -12.32
N PHE A 81 -0.35 10.56 -11.96
CA PHE A 81 0.51 9.53 -12.51
C PHE A 81 -0.24 8.23 -12.78
N ASP A 82 0.42 7.28 -13.42
CA ASP A 82 -0.16 6.00 -13.78
C ASP A 82 -0.12 4.98 -12.62
N SER A 83 -0.61 3.78 -12.91
CA SER A 83 -0.63 2.64 -12.01
C SER A 83 0.77 2.18 -11.53
N SER A 84 1.85 2.54 -12.22
CA SER A 84 3.23 2.24 -11.80
C SER A 84 3.63 3.11 -10.62
N TYR A 85 3.21 4.38 -10.61
CA TYR A 85 3.43 5.30 -9.49
C TYR A 85 2.55 4.97 -8.30
N ALA A 86 1.28 4.57 -8.51
CA ALA A 86 0.42 4.07 -7.44
C ALA A 86 1.05 2.84 -6.76
N ARG A 87 1.61 1.92 -7.56
CA ARG A 87 2.37 0.78 -7.05
C ARG A 87 3.57 1.24 -6.24
N MET A 88 4.46 2.06 -6.81
CA MET A 88 5.64 2.57 -6.11
C MET A 88 5.27 3.27 -4.79
N ALA A 89 4.19 4.05 -4.76
CA ALA A 89 3.70 4.68 -3.54
C ALA A 89 3.33 3.64 -2.48
N ASN A 90 2.61 2.57 -2.84
CA ASN A 90 2.31 1.46 -1.94
C ASN A 90 3.59 0.73 -1.46
N GLN A 91 4.60 0.60 -2.33
CA GLN A 91 5.91 0.00 -2.00
C GLN A 91 6.73 0.84 -1.01
N VAL A 92 6.47 2.15 -0.91
CA VAL A 92 7.14 3.04 0.04
C VAL A 92 6.33 3.16 1.33
N VAL A 93 5.03 3.43 1.22
CA VAL A 93 4.14 3.64 2.37
C VAL A 93 4.01 2.38 3.22
N GLY A 94 3.88 1.20 2.60
CA GLY A 94 3.72 -0.07 3.31
C GLY A 94 4.90 -0.36 4.26
N PRO A 95 6.15 -0.47 3.75
CA PRO A 95 7.32 -0.67 4.59
C PRO A 95 7.54 0.41 5.65
N LEU A 96 7.24 1.68 5.33
CA LEU A 96 7.34 2.77 6.31
C LEU A 96 6.42 2.53 7.51
N CYS A 97 5.16 2.13 7.28
CA CYS A 97 4.23 1.80 8.36
C CYS A 97 4.68 0.57 9.16
N ILE A 98 5.24 -0.45 8.50
CA ILE A 98 5.81 -1.62 9.20
C ILE A 98 6.97 -1.19 10.11
N ILE A 99 7.86 -0.33 9.63
CA ILE A 99 8.99 0.20 10.41
C ILE A 99 8.49 0.98 11.63
N ILE A 100 7.50 1.86 11.45
CA ILE A 100 6.88 2.60 12.56
C ILE A 100 6.29 1.65 13.61
N ALA A 101 5.58 0.60 13.19
CA ALA A 101 5.04 -0.40 14.10
C ALA A 101 6.15 -1.18 14.82
N ALA A 102 7.23 -1.54 14.13
CA ALA A 102 8.38 -2.24 14.71
C ALA A 102 9.09 -1.37 15.76
N TYR A 103 9.20 -0.06 15.54
CA TYR A 103 9.70 0.89 16.55
C TYR A 103 8.77 0.98 17.75
N GLY A 104 7.46 0.96 17.54
CA GLY A 104 6.46 0.91 18.60
C GLY A 104 6.56 -0.36 19.46
N LEU A 105 6.77 -1.52 18.83
CA LEU A 105 6.92 -2.80 19.54
C LEU A 105 8.25 -2.96 20.29
N SER A 106 9.31 -2.31 19.82
CA SER A 106 10.65 -2.46 20.40
C SER A 106 10.93 -1.51 21.57
N ASP A 107 9.96 -0.67 21.94
CA ASP A 107 10.11 0.41 22.92
C ASP A 107 11.36 1.29 22.70
N MET A 108 11.86 1.34 21.45
CA MET A 108 13.07 2.08 21.12
C MET A 108 12.82 3.59 21.22
N THR A 109 13.26 4.19 22.33
CA THR A 109 13.39 5.63 22.50
C THR A 109 14.48 6.15 21.54
N PRO A 110 14.24 7.23 20.76
CA PRO A 110 13.23 8.28 20.99
C PRO A 110 11.98 8.21 20.09
N VAL A 111 11.85 7.20 19.21
CA VAL A 111 10.76 7.17 18.20
C VAL A 111 9.39 6.93 18.84
N THR A 112 9.32 6.08 19.87
CA THR A 112 8.10 5.86 20.66
C THR A 112 7.63 7.12 21.39
N THR A 113 8.56 7.94 21.85
CA THR A 113 8.28 9.22 22.53
C THR A 113 7.91 10.32 21.54
N LEU A 114 8.49 10.31 20.33
CA LEU A 114 8.19 11.26 19.26
C LEU A 114 6.82 11.01 18.61
N LEU A 115 6.43 9.74 18.48
CA LEU A 115 5.18 9.33 17.82
C LEU A 115 4.06 8.98 18.80
N SER A 116 4.33 8.93 20.11
CA SER A 116 3.36 8.64 21.18
C SER A 116 2.50 7.39 20.93
N LEU A 117 3.09 6.35 20.34
CA LEU A 117 2.37 5.19 19.82
C LEU A 117 1.75 4.35 20.94
N ASN A 118 0.42 4.22 20.92
CA ASN A 118 -0.28 3.26 21.77
C ASN A 118 -0.41 1.89 21.08
N THR A 119 -0.86 0.86 21.81
CA THR A 119 -1.04 -0.49 21.26
C THR A 119 -1.98 -0.54 20.04
N GLY A 120 -3.04 0.27 20.04
CA GLY A 120 -3.96 0.37 18.90
C GLY A 120 -3.29 0.93 17.65
N GLU A 121 -2.45 1.94 17.80
CA GLU A 121 -1.66 2.56 16.73
C GLU A 121 -0.61 1.61 16.17
N ILE A 122 0.08 0.87 17.03
CA ILE A 122 1.06 -0.14 16.62
C ILE A 122 0.38 -1.21 15.76
N LEU A 123 -0.76 -1.73 16.21
CA LEU A 123 -1.52 -2.72 15.44
C LEU A 123 -2.03 -2.13 14.12
N PHE A 124 -2.54 -0.90 14.14
CA PHE A 124 -2.97 -0.20 12.94
C PHE A 124 -1.83 -0.11 11.91
N TYR A 125 -0.67 0.45 12.28
CA TYR A 125 0.46 0.61 11.37
C TYR A 125 1.01 -0.73 10.89
N MET A 126 0.98 -1.77 11.73
CA MET A 126 1.40 -3.11 11.35
C MET A 126 0.47 -3.72 10.29
N PHE A 127 -0.84 -3.79 10.55
CA PHE A 127 -1.79 -4.39 9.60
C PHE A 127 -1.90 -3.57 8.32
N PHE A 128 -1.97 -2.25 8.47
CA PHE A 128 -2.02 -1.33 7.34
C PHE A 128 -0.74 -1.42 6.49
N GLY A 129 0.43 -1.44 7.14
CA GLY A 129 1.72 -1.55 6.47
C GLY A 129 1.86 -2.86 5.72
N MET A 130 1.46 -3.99 6.32
CA MET A 130 1.46 -5.30 5.66
C MET A 130 0.51 -5.36 4.46
N ALA A 131 -0.72 -4.87 4.61
CA ALA A 131 -1.69 -4.85 3.51
C ALA A 131 -1.21 -3.97 2.34
N THR A 132 -0.68 -2.78 2.65
CA THR A 132 -0.19 -1.84 1.64
C THR A 132 1.08 -2.37 0.96
N ALA A 133 2.01 -2.97 1.71
CA ALA A 133 3.17 -3.65 1.15
C ALA A 133 2.77 -4.85 0.30
N TYR A 134 1.77 -5.64 0.71
CA TYR A 134 1.26 -6.74 -0.11
C TYR A 134 0.68 -6.26 -1.44
N VAL A 135 -0.07 -5.15 -1.46
CA VAL A 135 -0.61 -4.59 -2.71
C VAL A 135 0.50 -4.02 -3.61
N GLY A 136 1.51 -3.37 -3.03
CA GLY A 136 2.64 -2.81 -3.80
C GLY A 136 3.67 -3.84 -4.27
N TRP A 137 3.97 -4.85 -3.45
CA TRP A 137 4.97 -5.91 -3.69
C TRP A 137 4.38 -7.22 -4.17
N GLY A 138 3.04 -7.36 -4.16
CA GLY A 138 2.32 -8.43 -4.83
C GLY A 138 2.91 -8.60 -6.22
N LYS A 139 3.62 -9.70 -6.41
CA LYS A 139 4.49 -9.87 -7.57
C LYS A 139 3.73 -10.74 -8.54
N ASP A 140 3.40 -10.18 -9.69
CA ASP A 140 3.38 -10.98 -10.90
C ASP A 140 4.85 -11.19 -11.30
N LEU A 141 5.46 -12.29 -10.83
CA LEU A 141 6.85 -12.66 -11.19
C LEU A 141 6.94 -13.30 -12.59
N SER A 142 5.81 -13.46 -13.27
CA SER A 142 5.73 -14.22 -14.52
C SER A 142 6.51 -13.56 -15.67
N HIS A 143 6.48 -12.23 -15.79
CA HIS A 143 7.18 -11.50 -16.87
C HIS A 143 8.71 -11.43 -16.66
N LEU A 144 9.18 -11.52 -15.41
CA LEU A 144 10.63 -11.60 -15.11
C LEU A 144 11.22 -13.00 -15.35
N LYS A 145 10.40 -14.05 -15.45
CA LYS A 145 10.87 -15.40 -15.84
C LYS A 145 11.34 -15.48 -17.29
N HIS A 146 10.90 -14.56 -18.17
CA HIS A 146 11.39 -14.52 -19.55
C HIS A 146 12.82 -13.95 -19.64
N TRP A 147 13.20 -13.08 -18.71
CA TRP A 147 14.46 -12.33 -18.76
C TRP A 147 15.58 -12.91 -17.88
N TRP A 148 15.32 -14.02 -17.19
CA TRP A 148 16.34 -14.77 -16.47
C TRP A 148 16.53 -16.13 -17.17
N PRO A 149 17.73 -16.44 -17.70
CA PRO A 149 18.02 -17.75 -18.27
C PRO A 149 18.03 -18.86 -17.22
#